data_AF-A0AAV4EWL9-F1
#
_entry.id   AF-A0AAV4EWL9-F1
#
_cell.length_a   1.000
_cell.length_b   1.000
_cell.length_c   1.000
_cell.angle_alpha   90.00
_cell.angle_beta   90.00
_cell.angle_gamma   90.00
#
_symmetry.space_group_name_H-M   'P 1'
#
loop_
_entity.id
_entity.type
_entity.pdbx_description
1 polymer ?
#
loop_
_entity_poly.entity_id
_entity_poly.type
_entity_poly.pdbx_seq_one_letter_code
_entity_poly.pdbx_strand_id
1 'polypeptide(L)'
;MLCMQILVVVDSSCWRITFTECEEHQMTMQCLDDNGYDRAQCEKFYENYRNCKKFWSWIAAERKRRGITPHLPAPEDREAVKQEYIHFMHKT
;
A
#
# COMPACT_ATOMS: atom_id res chain seq x y z
N MET A 1 14.90 5.55 -17.99
CA MET A 1 15.45 6.20 -16.77
C MET A 1 14.79 7.56 -16.68
N LEU A 2 14.40 8.01 -15.48
CA LEU A 2 13.53 9.16 -15.17
C LEU A 2 12.05 8.78 -15.05
N CYS A 3 11.63 8.37 -13.86
CA CYS A 3 10.26 8.57 -13.40
C CYS A 3 10.35 9.48 -12.16
N MET A 4 10.61 10.75 -12.43
CA MET A 4 10.70 11.81 -11.43
C MET A 4 9.79 12.94 -11.91
N GLN A 5 8.48 12.69 -11.91
CA GLN A 5 7.51 13.77 -11.83
C GLN A 5 6.25 13.29 -11.14
N ILE A 6 6.03 13.91 -9.98
CA ILE A 6 4.74 14.25 -9.37
C ILE A 6 3.71 14.51 -10.48
N LEU A 7 2.67 13.68 -10.59
CA LEU A 7 1.36 14.02 -11.14
C LEU A 7 0.34 12.93 -10.76
N VAL A 8 -0.76 13.37 -10.18
CA VAL A 8 -1.94 12.56 -9.86
C VAL A 8 -2.65 12.24 -11.17
N VAL A 9 -2.34 11.10 -11.82
CA VAL A 9 -3.08 10.63 -12.99
C VAL A 9 -3.15 9.10 -13.08
N VAL A 10 -4.36 8.64 -13.38
CA VAL A 10 -4.71 7.32 -13.91
C VAL A 10 -3.80 6.97 -15.10
N ASP A 11 -2.94 5.97 -14.95
CA ASP A 11 -2.22 5.39 -16.09
C ASP A 11 -2.60 3.91 -16.25
N SER A 12 -3.30 3.64 -17.36
CA SER A 12 -3.90 2.35 -17.72
C SER A 12 -2.88 1.28 -18.13
N SER A 13 -1.58 1.49 -17.90
CA SER A 13 -0.52 0.70 -18.55
C SER A 13 0.40 -0.07 -17.61
N CYS A 14 0.22 -0.01 -16.28
CA CYS A 14 1.09 -0.74 -15.36
C CYS A 14 0.33 -1.82 -14.58
N TRP A 15 0.35 -3.06 -15.09
CA TRP A 15 -0.04 -4.29 -14.37
C TRP A 15 0.82 -4.55 -13.11
N ARG A 16 1.66 -3.62 -12.64
CA ARG A 16 2.24 -3.77 -11.31
C ARG A 16 1.14 -3.61 -10.28
N ILE A 17 0.95 -4.66 -9.49
CA ILE A 17 0.16 -4.72 -8.25
C ILE A 17 0.78 -3.78 -7.18
N THR A 18 1.09 -2.54 -7.55
CA THR A 18 1.77 -1.55 -6.67
C THR A 18 0.88 -0.36 -6.35
N PHE A 19 -0.28 -0.22 -7.01
CA PHE A 19 -1.25 0.81 -6.65
C PHE A 19 -2.31 0.22 -5.72
N THR A 20 -1.85 -0.16 -4.51
CA THR A 20 -2.79 -0.18 -3.40
C THR A 20 -2.58 1.09 -2.60
N GLU A 21 -3.68 1.77 -2.35
CA GLU A 21 -3.74 3.08 -1.73
C GLU A 21 -3.28 2.96 -0.27
N CYS A 22 -1.98 3.12 -0.10
CA CYS A 22 -1.30 3.22 1.19
C CYS A 22 -1.05 4.70 1.44
N GLU A 23 -1.89 5.32 2.27
CA GLU A 23 -1.73 6.71 2.72
C GLU A 23 -0.36 6.94 3.38
N GLU A 24 0.22 5.87 3.95
CA GLU A 24 1.56 5.85 4.53
C GLU A 24 2.66 6.26 3.55
N HIS A 25 2.43 6.08 2.24
CA HIS A 25 3.35 6.57 1.22
C HIS A 25 3.42 8.10 1.22
N GLN A 26 2.28 8.77 1.31
CA GLN A 26 2.24 10.24 1.37
C GLN A 26 2.88 10.73 2.66
N MET A 27 2.61 10.08 3.80
CA MET A 27 3.26 10.41 5.07
C MET A 27 4.79 10.22 5.03
N THR A 28 5.26 9.18 4.34
CA THR A 28 6.69 8.96 4.12
C THR A 28 7.31 10.10 3.32
N MET A 29 6.65 10.55 2.25
CA MET A 29 7.14 11.66 1.43
C MET A 29 7.13 12.98 2.20
N GLN A 30 6.06 13.26 2.94
CA GLN A 30 5.98 14.44 3.80
C GLN A 30 7.12 14.46 4.83
N CYS A 31 7.40 13.32 5.48
CA CYS A 31 8.52 13.23 6.42
C CYS A 31 9.86 13.53 5.74
N LEU A 32 10.10 13.05 4.52
CA LEU A 32 11.33 13.35 3.79
C LEU A 32 11.44 14.84 3.48
N ASP A 33 10.36 15.47 3.01
CA ASP A 33 10.35 16.89 2.70
C ASP A 33 10.67 17.74 3.95
N ASP A 34 10.12 17.36 5.11
CA ASP A 34 10.32 18.08 6.37
C ASP A 34 11.72 17.89 6.97
N ASN A 35 12.37 16.75 6.69
CA ASN A 35 13.65 16.37 7.29
C ASN A 35 14.84 16.44 6.31
N GLY A 36 14.71 17.18 5.22
CA GLY A 36 15.80 17.35 4.25
C GLY A 36 16.21 16.03 3.58
N TYR A 37 15.26 15.14 3.36
CA TYR A 37 15.42 13.81 2.77
C TYR A 37 16.28 12.84 3.60
N ASP A 38 16.47 13.12 4.89
CA ASP A 38 17.12 12.18 5.81
C ASP A 38 16.19 10.99 6.13
N ARG A 39 16.51 9.84 5.53
CA ARG A 39 15.73 8.61 5.67
C ARG A 39 15.72 8.08 7.09
N ALA A 40 16.78 8.30 7.87
CA ALA A 40 16.90 7.76 9.22
C ALA A 40 15.82 8.35 10.15
N GLN A 41 15.40 9.59 9.89
CA GLN A 41 14.34 10.27 10.65
C GLN A 41 12.93 9.75 10.30
N CYS A 42 12.79 9.03 9.18
CA CYS A 42 11.51 8.60 8.64
C CYS A 42 11.27 7.07 8.69
N GLU A 43 12.09 6.30 9.41
CA GLU A 43 12.00 4.82 9.41
C GLU A 43 10.61 4.31 9.81
N LYS A 44 9.95 4.96 10.78
CA LYS A 44 8.59 4.58 11.19
C LYS A 44 7.56 4.72 10.06
N PHE A 45 7.66 5.77 9.24
CA PHE A 45 6.78 5.95 8.08
C PHE A 45 7.05 4.91 7.00
N TYR A 46 8.33 4.58 6.78
CA TYR A 46 8.71 3.48 5.89
C TYR A 46 8.20 2.14 6.38
N GLU A 47 8.26 1.85 7.68
CA GLU A 47 7.74 0.62 8.27
C GLU A 47 6.23 0.51 8.05
N ASN A 48 5.48 1.57 8.33
CA ASN A 48 4.04 1.62 8.07
C ASN A 48 3.73 1.38 6.59
N TYR A 49 4.46 2.03 5.68
CA TYR A 49 4.29 1.83 4.24
C TYR A 49 4.64 0.40 3.79
N ARG A 50 5.70 -0.21 4.35
CA ARG A 50 6.05 -1.62 4.11
C ARG A 50 4.94 -2.55 4.58
N ASN A 51 4.36 -2.30 5.76
CA ASN A 51 3.28 -3.08 6.32
C ASN A 51 2.01 -3.01 5.45
N CYS A 52 1.63 -1.81 4.99
CA CYS A 52 0.51 -1.65 4.08
C CYS A 52 0.71 -2.45 2.77
N LYS A 53 1.89 -2.34 2.14
CA LYS A 53 2.19 -3.13 0.93
C LYS A 53 2.16 -4.63 1.17
N LYS A 54 2.67 -5.08 2.31
CA LYS A 54 2.70 -6.50 2.69
C LYS A 54 1.28 -7.05 2.86
N PHE A 55 0.42 -6.29 3.54
CA PHE A 55 -0.99 -6.63 3.72
C PHE A 55 -1.70 -6.81 2.38
N TRP A 56 -1.59 -5.83 1.48
CA TRP A 56 -2.27 -5.91 0.18
C TRP A 56 -1.70 -6.97 -0.75
N SER A 57 -0.38 -7.21 -0.68
CA SER A 57 0.25 -8.32 -1.38
C SER A 57 -0.28 -9.67 -0.90
N TRP A 58 -0.53 -9.81 0.41
CA TRP A 58 -1.12 -11.01 0.99
C TRP A 58 -2.57 -11.21 0.53
N ILE A 59 -3.40 -10.17 0.59
CA ILE A 59 -4.79 -10.22 0.11
C ILE A 59 -4.85 -10.62 -1.37
N ALA A 60 -4.02 -10.00 -2.21
CA ALA A 60 -3.98 -10.31 -3.64
C ALA A 60 -3.53 -11.76 -3.90
N ALA A 61 -2.52 -12.24 -3.17
CA ALA A 61 -2.05 -13.62 -3.27
C ALA A 61 -3.12 -14.62 -2.83
N GLU A 62 -3.85 -14.33 -1.75
CA GLU A 62 -4.91 -15.20 -1.23
C GLU A 62 -6.10 -15.25 -2.18
N ARG A 63 -6.57 -14.10 -2.67
CA ARG A 63 -7.64 -14.03 -3.67
C ARG A 63 -7.25 -14.77 -4.95
N LYS A 64 -6.00 -14.64 -5.40
CA LYS A 64 -5.47 -15.38 -6.54
C LYS A 64 -5.46 -16.89 -6.29
N ARG A 65 -5.02 -17.35 -5.11
CA ARG A 65 -5.06 -18.78 -4.73
C ARG A 65 -6.47 -19.35 -4.76
N ARG A 66 -7.46 -18.54 -4.39
CA ARG A 66 -8.88 -18.89 -4.39
C ARG A 66 -9.56 -18.73 -5.77
N GLY A 67 -8.83 -18.34 -6.82
CA GLY A 67 -9.37 -18.12 -8.15
C GLY A 67 -10.29 -16.90 -8.28
N ILE A 68 -10.24 -15.97 -7.32
CA ILE A 68 -11.11 -14.79 -7.26
C ILE A 68 -10.48 -13.65 -8.09
N THR A 69 -11.26 -13.10 -9.01
CA THR A 69 -10.90 -11.95 -9.86
C THR A 69 -11.99 -10.87 -9.73
N PRO A 70 -11.65 -9.58 -9.55
CA PRO A 70 -10.31 -9.00 -9.45
C PRO A 70 -9.54 -9.42 -8.18
N HIS A 71 -8.21 -9.51 -8.29
CA HIS A 71 -7.33 -9.94 -7.19
C HIS A 71 -7.23 -8.92 -6.06
N LEU A 72 -7.58 -7.66 -6.32
CA LEU A 72 -7.79 -6.67 -5.26
C LEU A 72 -9.29 -6.48 -5.03
N PRO A 73 -9.72 -6.26 -3.77
CA PRO A 73 -11.10 -5.88 -3.48
C PRO A 73 -11.40 -4.48 -4.03
N ALA A 74 -12.69 -4.23 -4.29
CA ALA A 74 -13.19 -2.93 -4.71
C ALA A 74 -12.98 -1.88 -3.60
N PRO A 75 -12.82 -0.58 -3.92
CA PRO A 75 -12.56 0.47 -2.93
C PRO A 75 -13.53 0.47 -1.74
N GLU A 76 -14.80 0.18 -2.00
CA GLU A 76 -15.88 0.18 -1.02
C GLU A 76 -15.72 -0.95 0.02
N ASP A 77 -15.10 -2.07 -0.39
CA ASP A 77 -14.88 -3.25 0.45
C ASP A 77 -13.55 -3.20 1.22
N ARG A 78 -12.64 -2.28 0.85
CA ARG A 78 -11.27 -2.27 1.39
C ARG A 78 -11.22 -2.11 2.90
N GLU A 79 -12.11 -1.28 3.46
CA GLU A 79 -12.14 -1.03 4.90
C GLU A 79 -12.57 -2.28 5.66
N ALA A 80 -13.60 -2.98 5.18
CA ALA A 80 -14.04 -4.24 5.78
C ALA A 80 -12.91 -5.29 5.79
N VAL A 81 -12.20 -5.45 4.66
CA VAL A 81 -11.08 -6.39 4.55
C VAL A 81 -9.93 -6.04 5.50
N LYS A 82 -9.63 -4.75 5.68
CA LYS A 82 -8.62 -4.30 6.67
C LYS A 82 -9.05 -4.67 8.10
N GLN A 83 -10.29 -4.38 8.47
CA GLN A 83 -10.79 -4.68 9.82
C GLN A 83 -10.79 -6.18 10.11
N GLU A 84 -11.21 -7.00 9.15
CA GLU A 84 -11.15 -8.46 9.26
C GLU A 84 -9.72 -8.97 9.47
N TYR A 85 -8.75 -8.41 8.73
CA TYR A 85 -7.34 -8.77 8.88
C TYR A 85 -6.77 -8.36 10.24
N ILE A 86 -7.06 -7.15 10.71
CA ILE A 86 -6.64 -6.67 12.03
C ILE A 86 -7.20 -7.62 13.12
N HIS A 87 -8.49 -7.94 13.06
CA HIS A 87 -9.12 -8.88 13.98
C HIS A 87 -8.48 -10.27 13.96
N PHE A 88 -8.15 -10.79 12.77
CA PHE A 88 -7.44 -12.06 12.63
C PHE A 88 -6.05 -12.01 13.29
N MET A 89 -5.29 -10.93 13.07
CA MET A 89 -3.95 -10.77 13.62
C MET A 89 -3.94 -10.64 15.16
N HIS A 90 -4.93 -9.98 15.76
CA HIS A 90 -5.01 -9.80 17.22
C HIS A 90 -5.56 -11.02 18.00
N LYS A 91 -6.06 -12.04 17.30
CA LYS A 91 -6.56 -13.29 17.92
C LYS A 91 -5.51 -14.40 18.06
N THR A 92 -4.29 -14.12 17.65
CA THR A 92 -3.14 -15.06 17.74
C THR A 92 -2.25 -14.65 18.90
#